data_AF-A0A8J6Q1V8-F1
#
_entry.id   AF-A0A8J6Q1V8-F1
#
_cell.length_a   1.000
_cell.length_b   1.000
_cell.length_c   1.000
_cell.angle_alpha   90.00
_cell.angle_beta   90.00
_cell.angle_gamma   90.00
#
_symmetry.space_group_name_H-M   'P 1'
#
loop_
_entity.id
_entity.type
_entity.pdbx_description
1 polymer ?
#
loop_
_entity_poly.entity_id
_entity_poly.type
_entity_poly.pdbx_seq_one_letter_code
_entity_poly.pdbx_strand_id
1 'polypeptide(L)'
;MKRNLYTEEEIILCCYIARFGKLEFDESDIFQIRNRSISSIKMKVQNIAAMLNEEGFQTDISISKLSGKPSGEKGRRTNWDLVKQLTDLDKKQFLSKCKEILKDNIKNEKA
;
A
#
# COMPACT_ATOMS: atom_id res chain seq x y z
N MET A 1 22.00 -2.55 -12.28
CA MET A 1 21.00 -3.25 -11.45
C MET A 1 19.60 -2.81 -11.87
N LYS A 2 18.72 -3.74 -12.26
CA LYS A 2 17.32 -3.42 -12.60
C LYS A 2 16.61 -3.01 -11.30
N ARG A 3 15.98 -1.82 -11.28
CA ARG A 3 15.24 -1.35 -10.09
C ARG A 3 14.08 -2.31 -9.82
N ASN A 4 13.96 -2.81 -8.58
CA ASN A 4 12.83 -3.61 -8.13
C ASN A 4 11.62 -2.71 -7.87
N LEU A 5 10.90 -2.35 -8.92
CA LEU A 5 9.70 -1.50 -8.86
C LEU A 5 8.54 -2.25 -8.18
N TYR A 6 7.67 -1.50 -7.53
CA TYR A 6 6.43 -2.04 -6.97
C TYR A 6 5.46 -2.45 -8.09
N THR A 7 4.87 -3.64 -7.96
CA THR A 7 3.78 -4.08 -8.85
C THR A 7 2.46 -3.42 -8.47
N GLU A 8 1.48 -3.44 -9.37
CA GLU A 8 0.13 -2.95 -9.09
C GLU A 8 -0.49 -3.64 -7.86
N GLU A 9 -0.36 -4.97 -7.77
CA GLU A 9 -0.83 -5.78 -6.63
C GLU A 9 -0.23 -5.30 -5.30
N GLU A 10 1.08 -5.09 -5.24
CA GLU A 10 1.75 -4.60 -4.03
C GLU A 10 1.25 -3.19 -3.66
N ILE A 11 1.01 -2.31 -4.64
CA ILE A 11 0.45 -0.98 -4.38
C ILE A 11 -0.96 -1.06 -3.82
N ILE A 12 -1.82 -1.91 -4.38
CA ILE A 12 -3.20 -2.11 -3.91
C ILE A 12 -3.19 -2.53 -2.44
N LEU A 13 -2.38 -3.53 -2.09
CA LEU A 13 -2.27 -4.03 -0.72
C LEU A 13 -1.69 -2.99 0.25
N CYS A 14 -0.61 -2.30 -0.14
CA CYS A 14 -0.03 -1.24 0.68
C CYS A 14 -1.02 -0.08 0.91
N CYS A 15 -1.83 0.24 -0.11
CA CYS A 15 -2.81 1.31 -0.03
C CYS A 15 -3.97 0.94 0.90
N TYR A 16 -4.40 -0.32 0.93
CA TYR A 16 -5.39 -0.79 1.90
C TYR A 16 -4.88 -0.62 3.33
N ILE A 17 -3.65 -1.09 3.61
CA ILE A 17 -3.05 -0.96 4.95
C ILE A 17 -2.98 0.52 5.37
N ALA A 18 -2.57 1.41 4.46
CA ALA A 18 -2.49 2.84 4.74
C ALA A 18 -3.85 3.47 5.11
N ARG A 19 -4.95 2.99 4.51
CA ARG A 19 -6.30 3.53 4.75
C ARG A 19 -7.02 2.91 5.95
N PHE A 20 -6.88 1.60 6.13
CA PHE A 20 -7.73 0.83 7.04
C PHE A 20 -6.98 0.01 8.10
N GLY A 21 -5.66 0.13 8.12
CA GLY A 21 -4.80 -0.54 9.09
C GLY A 21 -4.52 -2.00 8.74
N LYS A 22 -3.98 -2.73 9.71
CA LYS A 22 -3.36 -4.05 9.54
C LYS A 22 -4.19 -5.21 10.07
N LEU A 23 -5.47 -4.97 10.37
CA LEU A 23 -6.29 -5.95 11.09
C LEU A 23 -6.55 -7.22 10.28
N GLU A 24 -6.72 -7.07 8.96
CA GLU A 24 -7.08 -8.19 8.07
C GLU A 24 -5.87 -8.90 7.47
N PHE A 25 -4.76 -8.16 7.31
CA PHE A 25 -3.47 -8.62 6.81
C PHE A 25 -2.42 -7.54 7.06
N ASP A 26 -1.14 -7.89 7.00
CA ASP A 26 -0.02 -6.98 7.25
C ASP A 26 1.11 -7.08 6.20
N GLU A 27 2.22 -6.40 6.45
CA GLU A 27 3.36 -6.38 5.52
C GLU A 27 3.99 -7.76 5.27
N SER A 28 3.80 -8.72 6.18
CA SER A 28 4.31 -10.10 6.06
C SER A 28 3.55 -10.86 4.96
N ASP A 29 2.23 -10.63 4.84
CA ASP A 29 1.43 -11.23 3.78
C ASP A 29 1.86 -10.69 2.39
N ILE A 30 2.17 -9.40 2.31
CA ILE A 30 2.68 -8.77 1.07
C ILE A 30 4.08 -9.30 0.74
N PHE A 31 4.93 -9.52 1.76
CA PHE A 31 6.26 -10.10 1.57
C PHE A 31 6.18 -11.45 0.85
N GLN A 32 5.21 -12.31 1.18
CA GLN A 32 5.07 -13.65 0.59
C GLN A 32 4.77 -13.62 -0.92
N ILE A 33 4.18 -12.54 -1.44
CA ILE A 33 3.81 -12.46 -2.87
C ILE A 33 5.04 -12.30 -3.77
N ARG A 34 6.00 -11.44 -3.39
CA ARG A 34 7.12 -11.04 -4.26
C ARG A 34 8.48 -11.01 -3.55
N ASN A 35 8.58 -11.51 -2.33
CA ASN A 35 9.79 -11.48 -1.49
C ASN A 35 10.37 -10.06 -1.30
N ARG A 36 9.53 -9.03 -1.36
CA ARG A 36 9.96 -7.66 -1.09
C ARG A 36 10.14 -7.48 0.42
N SER A 37 11.29 -6.95 0.84
CA SER A 37 11.57 -6.78 2.27
C SER A 37 10.48 -6.01 3.01
N ILE A 38 10.15 -6.49 4.21
CA ILE A 38 9.13 -5.88 5.09
C ILE A 38 9.40 -4.40 5.32
N SER A 39 10.67 -4.02 5.54
CA SER A 39 11.05 -2.61 5.71
C SER A 39 10.73 -1.75 4.48
N SER A 40 10.89 -2.29 3.27
CA SER A 40 10.52 -1.58 2.04
C SER A 40 9.00 -1.41 1.97
N ILE A 41 8.25 -2.47 2.25
CA ILE A 41 6.77 -2.47 2.23
C ILE A 41 6.24 -1.45 3.24
N LYS A 42 6.75 -1.47 4.48
CA LYS A 42 6.41 -0.50 5.52
C LYS A 42 6.65 0.92 5.05
N MET A 43 7.82 1.21 4.49
CA MET A 43 8.14 2.54 3.94
C MET A 43 7.16 2.94 2.82
N LYS A 44 6.73 2.00 1.98
CA LYS A 44 5.74 2.27 0.93
C LYS A 44 4.36 2.57 1.50
N VAL A 45 3.90 1.82 2.49
CA VAL A 45 2.65 2.07 3.24
C VAL A 45 2.68 3.48 3.85
N GLN A 46 3.76 3.84 4.53
CA GLN A 46 3.93 5.16 5.15
C GLN A 46 3.99 6.29 4.10
N ASN A 47 4.58 6.04 2.92
CA ASN A 47 4.54 6.99 1.79
C ASN A 47 3.12 7.20 1.26
N ILE A 48 2.37 6.11 1.07
CA ILE A 48 0.97 6.19 0.60
C ILE A 48 0.12 6.92 1.63
N ALA A 49 0.26 6.64 2.92
CA ALA A 49 -0.43 7.37 3.98
C ALA A 49 -0.10 8.87 3.95
N ALA A 50 1.16 9.25 3.72
CA ALA A 50 1.52 10.66 3.57
C ALA A 50 0.85 11.31 2.35
N MET A 51 0.84 10.64 1.19
CA MET A 51 0.18 11.15 -0.02
C MET A 51 -1.34 11.30 0.15
N LEU A 52 -2.00 10.30 0.74
CA LEU A 52 -3.43 10.34 1.01
C LEU A 52 -3.79 11.51 1.93
N ASN A 53 -3.01 11.70 2.99
CA ASN A 53 -3.20 12.80 3.93
C ASN A 53 -3.00 14.18 3.28
N GLU A 54 -1.99 14.32 2.41
CA GLU A 54 -1.74 15.56 1.64
C GLU A 54 -2.92 15.93 0.74
N GLU A 55 -3.68 14.94 0.26
CA GLU A 55 -4.84 15.13 -0.62
C GLU A 55 -6.19 15.13 0.15
N GLY A 56 -6.15 15.13 1.48
CA GLY A 56 -7.35 15.22 2.33
C GLY A 56 -8.11 13.90 2.54
N PHE A 57 -7.53 12.77 2.11
CA PHE A 57 -8.12 11.45 2.37
C PHE A 57 -7.80 10.95 3.78
N GLN A 58 -8.75 10.23 4.37
CA GLN A 58 -8.55 9.57 5.65
C GLN A 58 -7.55 8.40 5.53
N THR A 59 -6.69 8.30 6.53
CA THR A 59 -5.72 7.22 6.72
C THR A 59 -5.89 6.62 8.11
N ASP A 60 -5.51 5.37 8.28
CA ASP A 60 -5.55 4.73 9.59
C ASP A 60 -4.57 5.41 10.55
N ILE A 61 -5.02 5.68 11.78
CA ILE A 61 -4.26 6.42 12.79
C ILE A 61 -3.02 5.66 13.30
N SER A 62 -2.99 4.33 13.18
CA SER A 62 -1.86 3.51 13.58
C SER A 62 -0.70 3.56 12.57
N ILE A 63 -0.96 4.06 11.36
CA ILE A 63 0.02 4.14 10.30
C ILE A 63 0.74 5.49 10.35
N SER A 64 2.01 5.46 10.77
CA SER A 64 2.86 6.64 10.70
C SER A 64 3.01 7.11 9.25
N LYS A 65 2.91 8.43 9.02
CA LYS A 65 3.14 9.02 7.70
C LYS A 65 4.62 9.35 7.57
N LEU A 66 5.20 9.12 6.39
CA LEU A 66 6.57 9.59 6.13
C LEU A 66 6.61 11.12 6.25
N SER A 67 7.50 11.61 7.10
CA SER A 67 7.80 13.03 7.31
C SER A 67 9.18 13.38 6.75
N GLY A 68 9.50 14.67 6.65
CA GLY A 68 10.84 15.15 6.24
C GLY A 68 10.90 15.92 4.92
N LYS A 69 9.84 16.66 4.56
CA LYS A 69 9.92 17.64 3.46
C LYS A 69 10.12 19.05 4.01
N PRO A 70 10.85 19.91 3.30
CA PRO A 70 10.80 21.34 3.52
C PRO A 70 9.36 21.84 3.44
N SER A 71 8.98 22.79 4.30
CA SER A 71 7.66 23.42 4.24
C SER A 71 7.37 23.95 2.83
N GLY A 72 6.26 23.53 2.24
CA GLY A 72 5.81 23.97 0.92
C GLY A 72 6.04 22.97 -0.23
N GLU A 73 6.79 21.88 -0.01
CA GLU A 73 7.02 20.87 -1.05
C GLU A 73 6.07 19.66 -0.93
N LYS A 74 5.42 19.31 -2.05
CA LYS A 74 4.62 18.08 -2.16
C LYS A 74 5.51 16.85 -2.20
N GLY A 75 5.00 15.72 -1.70
CA GLY A 75 5.75 14.47 -1.73
C GLY A 75 6.05 13.88 -3.08
N ARG A 76 6.99 12.94 -3.06
CA ARG A 76 7.16 12.00 -4.17
C ARG A 76 5.84 11.22 -4.34
N ARG A 77 5.08 11.62 -5.35
CA ARG A 77 3.81 11.01 -5.79
C ARG A 77 4.03 9.69 -6.53
N THR A 78 4.63 8.71 -5.85
CA THR A 78 4.92 7.42 -6.49
C THR A 78 3.65 6.59 -6.63
N ASN A 79 3.31 6.22 -7.87
CA ASN A 79 2.11 5.44 -8.21
C ASN A 79 0.79 6.15 -7.85
N TRP A 80 0.78 7.49 -7.82
CA TRP A 80 -0.40 8.25 -7.40
C TRP A 80 -1.64 7.98 -8.25
N ASP A 81 -1.49 7.83 -9.56
CA ASP A 81 -2.64 7.59 -10.44
C ASP A 81 -3.42 6.33 -10.05
N LEU A 82 -2.71 5.28 -9.65
CA LEU A 82 -3.30 4.05 -9.12
C LEU A 82 -3.88 4.25 -7.72
N VAL A 83 -3.14 4.90 -6.81
CA VAL A 83 -3.60 5.16 -5.43
C VAL A 83 -4.89 5.97 -5.43
N LYS A 84 -4.99 6.99 -6.29
CA LYS A 84 -6.16 7.84 -6.44
C LYS A 84 -7.40 7.05 -6.86
N GLN A 85 -7.27 6.08 -7.76
CA GLN A 85 -8.42 5.24 -8.15
C GLN A 85 -8.92 4.36 -7.00
N LEU A 86 -8.06 4.02 -6.05
CA LEU A 86 -8.39 3.17 -4.90
C LEU A 86 -9.05 3.96 -3.75
N THR A 87 -9.05 5.30 -3.78
CA THR A 87 -9.67 6.10 -2.73
C THR A 87 -11.19 6.03 -2.73
N ASP A 88 -11.79 5.75 -3.89
CA ASP A 88 -13.24 5.68 -4.09
C ASP A 88 -13.86 4.40 -3.54
N LEU A 89 -13.04 3.38 -3.25
CA LEU A 89 -13.48 2.13 -2.67
C LEU A 89 -13.75 2.27 -1.18
N ASP A 90 -14.88 1.74 -0.72
CA ASP A 90 -15.12 1.53 0.70
C ASP A 90 -14.25 0.38 1.26
N LYS A 91 -14.21 0.25 2.59
CA LYS A 91 -13.38 -0.77 3.26
C LYS A 91 -13.71 -2.19 2.82
N LYS A 92 -15.00 -2.53 2.61
CA LYS A 92 -15.43 -3.89 2.28
C LYS A 92 -15.08 -4.23 0.82
N GLN A 93 -15.34 -3.32 -0.11
CA GLN A 93 -15.00 -3.47 -1.53
C GLN A 93 -13.49 -3.59 -1.70
N PHE A 94 -12.72 -2.73 -1.04
CA PHE A 94 -11.27 -2.76 -1.10
C PHE A 94 -10.73 -4.05 -0.50
N LEU A 95 -11.23 -4.47 0.67
CA LEU A 95 -10.81 -5.74 1.28
C LEU A 95 -11.09 -6.95 0.37
N SER A 96 -12.22 -6.98 -0.32
CA SER A 96 -12.52 -8.05 -1.29
C SER A 96 -11.45 -8.15 -2.37
N LYS A 97 -11.08 -7.01 -2.96
CA LYS A 97 -10.02 -6.90 -3.96
C LYS A 97 -8.65 -7.36 -3.42
N CYS A 98 -8.32 -7.01 -2.18
CA CYS A 98 -7.08 -7.47 -1.54
C CYS A 98 -7.07 -8.99 -1.32
N LYS A 99 -8.19 -9.58 -0.89
CA LYS A 99 -8.32 -11.02 -0.66
C LYS A 99 -8.17 -11.83 -1.95
N GLU A 100 -8.67 -11.32 -3.07
CA GLU A 100 -8.49 -11.94 -4.39
C GLU A 100 -7.00 -12.02 -4.76
N ILE A 101 -6.27 -10.91 -4.65
CA ILE A 101 -4.82 -10.84 -4.93
C ILE A 101 -4.05 -11.82 -4.03
N LEU A 102 -4.33 -11.82 -2.74
CA LEU A 102 -3.64 -12.71 -1.78
C LEU A 102 -3.91 -14.20 -2.10
N LYS A 103 -5.16 -14.54 -2.44
CA LYS A 103 -5.54 -15.92 -2.77
C LYS A 103 -4.89 -16.42 -4.05
N ASP A 104 -4.82 -15.60 -5.08
CA ASP A 104 -4.27 -16.00 -6.38
C ASP A 104 -2.75 -16.23 -6.30
N ASN A 105 -2.05 -15.44 -5.48
CA ASN A 105 -0.62 -15.62 -5.26
C ASN A 105 -0.29 -16.84 -4.39
N ILE A 106 -1.16 -17.22 -3.44
CA ILE A 106 -1.01 -18.48 -2.67
C ILE A 106 -1.17 -19.73 -3.54
N LYS A 107 -2.03 -19.68 -4.58
CA LYS A 107 -2.27 -20.83 -5.47
C LYS A 107 -1.10 -21.09 -6.42
N ASN A 108 -0.37 -20.05 -6.82
CA ASN A 108 0.73 -20.16 -7.77
C ASN A 108 2.01 -20.81 -7.19
N GLU A 109 2.10 -20.98 -5.86
CA GLU A 109 3.21 -21.70 -5.22
C GLU A 109 2.98 -23.22 -5.11
N LYS A 110 1.77 -23.70 -5.43
CA LYS A 110 1.39 -25.12 -5.33
C LYS A 110 1.19 -25.83 -6.68
N ALA A 111 1.55 -25.17 -7.78
CA ALA A 111 1.45 -25.71 -9.14
C ALA A 111 2.84 -26.06 -9.70
#